data_AF-A0A645EI64-F1
#
_entry.id   AF-A0A645EI64-F1
#
_cell.length_a   1.000
_cell.length_b   1.000
_cell.length_c   1.000
_cell.angle_alpha   90.00
_cell.angle_beta   90.00
_cell.angle_gamma   90.00
#
_symmetry.space_group_name_H-M   'P 1'
#
loop_
_entity.id
_entity.type
_entity.pdbx_description
1 polymer ?
#
loop_
_entity_poly.entity_id
_entity_poly.type
_entity_poly.pdbx_seq_one_letter_code
_entity_poly.pdbx_strand_id
1 'polypeptide(L)'
;MAGLRCTTLSYKNKKLVRKPESEQVLVMNTHEPLITLEQWDIVQEVRQHKKRTPKHMDEPNMFSGLAFCADCGKPLVLYRAESMKKALSITTILYGLSVASEKSLNK
;
A
#
# COMPACT_ATOMS: atom_id res chain seq x y z
N MET A 1 -25.37 -8.96 11.58
CA MET A 1 -25.15 -8.26 12.86
C MET A 1 -24.00 -7.28 12.72
N ALA A 2 -24.27 -5.99 12.87
CA ALA A 2 -23.22 -5.04 13.20
C ALA A 2 -22.72 -5.31 14.63
N GLY A 3 -21.45 -5.03 14.92
CA GLY A 3 -21.10 -4.55 16.25
C GLY A 3 -20.70 -5.58 17.31
N LEU A 4 -19.45 -6.01 17.26
CA LEU A 4 -18.66 -6.21 18.49
C LEU A 4 -17.27 -5.57 18.38
N ARG A 5 -16.65 -5.61 17.18
CA ARG A 5 -15.33 -5.01 16.94
C ARG A 5 -15.35 -3.66 16.24
N CYS A 6 -16.41 -3.35 15.48
CA CYS A 6 -16.51 -2.10 14.72
C CYS A 6 -17.92 -1.50 14.78
N THR A 7 -18.00 -0.18 14.88
CA THR A 7 -19.23 0.61 14.83
C THR A 7 -19.17 1.63 13.71
N THR A 8 -20.31 2.15 13.26
CA THR A 8 -20.36 3.29 12.33
C THR A 8 -20.38 4.59 13.13
N LEU A 9 -19.63 5.59 12.69
CA LEU A 9 -19.52 6.88 13.39
C LEU A 9 -20.90 7.54 13.61
N SER A 10 -21.76 7.52 12.60
CA SER A 10 -23.15 7.97 12.72
C SER A 10 -24.04 7.38 11.62
N TYR A 11 -25.36 7.55 11.74
CA TYR A 11 -26.32 7.13 10.70
C TYR A 11 -26.01 7.78 9.33
N LYS A 12 -25.59 9.05 9.33
CA LYS A 12 -25.25 9.81 8.12
C LYS A 12 -23.85 9.48 7.61
N ASN A 13 -22.91 9.23 8.52
CA ASN A 13 -21.52 8.91 8.20
C ASN A 13 -21.22 7.45 8.54
N LYS A 14 -21.33 6.59 7.53
CA LYS A 14 -21.13 5.14 7.63
C LYS A 14 -19.65 4.73 7.74
N LYS A 15 -18.75 5.65 8.08
CA LYS A 15 -17.33 5.33 8.33
C LYS A 15 -17.23 4.34 9.49
N LEU A 16 -16.54 3.23 9.23
CA LEU A 16 -16.27 2.18 10.22
C LEU A 16 -15.18 2.66 11.19
N VAL A 17 -15.54 2.69 12.46
CA VAL A 17 -14.66 2.95 13.60
C VAL A 17 -14.43 1.64 14.32
N ARG A 18 -13.17 1.30 14.57
CA ARG A 18 -12.79 0.08 15.28
C ARG A 18 -12.83 0.38 16.79
N LYS A 19 -13.52 -0.46 17.56
CA LYS A 19 -13.64 -0.29 19.01
C LYS A 19 -12.35 -0.67 19.72
N PRO A 20 -11.98 0.03 20.82
CA PRO A 20 -10.89 -0.41 21.68
C PRO A 20 -11.18 -1.79 22.27
N GLU A 21 -10.15 -2.55 22.63
CA GLU A 21 -10.29 -3.94 23.11
C GLU A 21 -11.14 -4.06 24.38
N SER A 22 -11.14 -3.03 25.24
CA SER A 22 -11.95 -2.97 26.46
C SER A 22 -13.47 -3.04 26.22
N GLU A 23 -13.93 -2.63 25.04
CA GLU A 23 -15.35 -2.67 24.68
C GLU A 23 -15.72 -3.90 23.84
N GLN A 24 -14.72 -4.73 23.48
CA GLN A 24 -14.94 -5.92 22.67
C GLN A 24 -15.34 -7.08 23.57
N VAL A 25 -16.49 -7.69 23.30
CA VAL A 25 -16.91 -8.91 23.98
C VAL A 25 -16.44 -10.11 23.16
N LEU A 26 -15.59 -10.94 23.75
CA LEU A 26 -15.15 -12.22 23.18
C LEU A 26 -15.77 -13.35 24.00
N VAL A 27 -16.64 -14.13 23.36
CA VAL A 27 -17.23 -15.34 23.95
C VAL A 27 -16.42 -16.54 23.46
N MET A 28 -15.81 -17.27 24.39
CA MET A 28 -14.97 -18.43 24.05
C MET A 28 -15.82 -19.70 23.92
N ASN A 29 -15.40 -20.61 23.04
CA ASN A 29 -15.86 -22.00 22.95
C ASN A 29 -17.38 -22.18 22.77
N THR A 30 -18.02 -21.34 21.95
CA THR A 30 -19.46 -21.45 21.66
C THR A 30 -19.81 -22.59 20.70
N HIS A 31 -18.84 -23.07 19.93
CA HIS A 31 -18.97 -24.16 18.96
C HIS A 31 -17.71 -25.04 18.97
N GLU A 32 -17.81 -26.23 18.39
CA GLU A 32 -16.65 -27.10 18.18
C GLU A 32 -15.61 -26.37 17.31
N PRO A 33 -14.34 -26.31 17.74
CA PRO A 33 -13.32 -25.54 17.04
C PRO A 33 -12.99 -26.18 15.68
N LEU A 34 -13.00 -25.37 14.61
CA LEU A 34 -12.61 -25.82 13.26
C LEU A 34 -11.11 -26.14 13.14
N ILE A 35 -10.29 -25.47 13.95
CA ILE A 35 -8.84 -25.58 14.00
C ILE A 35 -8.39 -25.44 15.44
N THR A 36 -7.23 -26.00 15.77
CA THR A 36 -6.65 -25.87 17.11
C THR A 36 -6.24 -24.42 17.40
N LEU A 37 -6.28 -24.03 18.68
CA LEU A 37 -5.85 -22.70 19.11
C LEU A 37 -4.39 -22.43 18.74
N GLU A 38 -3.51 -23.43 18.90
CA GLU A 38 -2.10 -23.32 18.54
C GLU A 38 -1.90 -22.99 17.05
N GLN A 39 -2.61 -23.69 16.15
CA GLN A 39 -2.55 -23.40 14.71
C GLN A 39 -3.09 -22.01 14.39
N TRP A 40 -4.15 -21.57 15.07
CA TRP A 40 -4.70 -20.24 14.90
C TRP A 40 -3.68 -19.17 15.28
N ASP A 41 -3.03 -19.31 16.43
CA ASP A 41 -2.06 -18.36 16.95
C ASP A 41 -0.84 -18.23 16.02
N ILE A 42 -0.31 -19.37 15.54
CA ILE A 42 0.77 -19.40 14.55
C ILE A 42 0.36 -18.62 13.28
N VAL A 43 -0.85 -18.84 12.76
CA VAL A 43 -1.33 -18.15 11.55
C VAL A 43 -1.49 -16.65 11.81
N GLN A 44 -1.98 -16.23 12.98
CA GLN A 44 -2.08 -14.82 13.32
C GLN A 44 -0.70 -14.16 13.36
N GLU A 45 0.29 -14.81 13.97
CA GLU A 45 1.67 -14.33 14.03
C GLU A 45 2.28 -14.20 12.62
N VAL A 46 2.14 -15.23 11.78
CA VAL A 46 2.62 -15.19 10.39
C VAL A 46 1.95 -14.08 9.59
N ARG A 47 0.66 -13.81 9.83
CA ARG A 47 -0.09 -12.73 9.15
C ARG A 47 0.39 -11.35 9.55
N GLN A 48 0.75 -11.13 10.81
CA GLN A 48 1.30 -9.85 11.27
C GLN A 48 2.63 -9.53 10.59
N HIS A 49 3.46 -10.56 10.36
CA HIS A 49 4.78 -10.43 9.74
C HIS A 49 4.77 -10.61 8.21
N LYS A 50 3.59 -10.71 7.58
CA LYS A 50 3.48 -10.95 6.14
C LYS A 50 4.11 -9.79 5.36
N LYS A 51 5.27 -10.05 4.76
CA LYS A 51 5.94 -9.12 3.86
C LYS A 51 5.05 -8.86 2.64
N ARG A 52 4.94 -7.60 2.21
CA ARG A 52 4.33 -7.28 0.91
C ARG A 52 5.20 -7.88 -0.18
N THR A 53 4.62 -8.72 -1.04
CA THR A 53 5.30 -9.23 -2.23
C THR A 53 5.70 -8.04 -3.12
N PRO A 54 6.97 -7.92 -3.52
CA PRO A 54 7.37 -6.90 -4.49
C PRO A 54 6.60 -7.14 -5.79
N LYS A 55 5.84 -6.14 -6.25
CA LYS A 55 4.97 -6.33 -7.42
C LYS A 55 5.74 -6.41 -8.75
N HIS A 56 6.95 -5.85 -8.83
CA HIS A 56 7.69 -5.67 -10.09
C HIS A 56 9.20 -5.54 -9.85
N MET A 57 9.80 -6.37 -8.99
CA MET A 57 11.25 -6.32 -8.74
C MET A 57 11.81 -7.72 -8.71
N ASP A 58 12.82 -7.97 -9.55
CA ASP A 58 13.59 -9.22 -9.55
C ASP A 58 14.52 -9.29 -8.32
N GLU A 59 14.96 -8.12 -7.82
CA GLU A 59 15.79 -8.02 -6.62
C GLU A 59 14.98 -7.69 -5.36
N PRO A 60 15.15 -8.48 -4.27
CA PRO A 60 14.50 -8.20 -3.00
C PRO A 60 15.09 -6.93 -2.35
N ASN A 61 14.25 -6.15 -1.67
CA ASN A 61 14.70 -4.99 -0.92
C ASN A 61 15.56 -5.42 0.29
N MET A 62 16.79 -4.92 0.38
CA MET A 62 17.73 -5.22 1.48
C MET A 62 17.19 -4.85 2.87
N PHE A 63 16.30 -3.86 2.98
CA PHE A 63 15.70 -3.44 4.25
C PHE A 63 14.35 -4.09 4.56
N SER A 64 13.92 -5.09 3.77
CA SER A 64 12.60 -5.69 3.89
C SER A 64 12.40 -6.49 5.19
N GLY A 65 11.63 -5.93 6.11
CA GLY A 65 11.36 -6.50 7.43
C GLY A 65 12.32 -6.04 8.54
N LEU A 66 13.25 -5.13 8.23
CA LEU A 66 14.19 -4.55 9.20
C LEU A 66 13.88 -3.08 9.50
N ALA A 67 13.44 -2.32 8.50
CA ALA A 67 13.17 -0.89 8.65
C ALA A 67 11.71 -0.63 9.06
N PHE A 68 11.54 0.12 10.15
CA PHE A 68 10.24 0.53 10.70
C PHE A 68 10.20 2.05 10.91
N CYS A 69 9.01 2.65 10.77
CA CYS A 69 8.80 4.06 11.06
C CYS A 69 8.80 4.30 12.58
N ALA A 70 9.58 5.28 13.06
CA ALA A 70 9.65 5.61 14.49
C ALA A 70 8.31 6.11 15.06
N ASP A 71 7.53 6.86 14.27
CA ASP A 71 6.30 7.49 14.76
C ASP A 71 5.10 6.54 14.72
N CYS A 72 5.03 5.64 13.74
CA CYS A 72 3.87 4.78 13.52
C CYS A 72 4.12 3.28 13.62
N GLY A 73 5.37 2.83 13.80
CA GLY A 73 5.75 1.42 13.95
C GLY A 73 5.51 0.54 12.72
N LYS A 74 5.04 1.11 11.61
CA LYS A 74 4.75 0.34 10.39
C LYS A 74 6.05 0.01 9.64
N PRO A 75 6.13 -1.16 9.00
CA PRO A 75 7.29 -1.52 8.18
C PRO A 75 7.40 -0.58 6.97
N LEU A 76 8.61 -0.08 6.74
CA LEU A 76 8.92 0.76 5.59
C LEU A 76 9.02 -0.10 4.33
N VAL A 77 8.51 0.43 3.21
CA VAL A 77 8.51 -0.24 1.91
C VAL A 77 9.31 0.60 0.93
N LEU A 78 10.20 -0.03 0.17
CA LEU A 78 10.94 0.62 -0.89
C LEU A 78 9.99 1.02 -2.02
N TYR A 79 10.00 2.30 -2.37
CA TYR A 79 9.32 2.83 -3.54
C TYR A 79 10.37 3.32 -4.54
N ARG A 80 10.41 2.73 -5.73
CA ARG A 80 11.23 3.20 -6.86
C ARG A 80 10.28 3.84 -7.87
N ALA A 81 10.36 5.16 -8.01
CA ALA A 81 9.71 5.86 -9.11
C ALA A 81 10.70 5.94 -10.27
N GLU A 82 10.39 5.28 -11.39
CA GLU A 82 11.08 5.59 -12.64
C GLU A 82 10.52 6.90 -13.17
N SER A 83 11.34 7.96 -13.17
CA SER A 83 11.01 9.15 -13.95
C SER A 83 11.13 8.75 -15.42
N MET A 84 10.01 8.77 -16.15
CA MET A 84 10.00 8.62 -17.60
C MET A 84 11.05 9.57 -18.17
N LYS A 85 12.14 9.04 -18.76
CA LYS A 85 13.04 9.87 -19.57
C LYS A 85 12.17 10.47 -20.66
N LYS A 86 12.02 11.79 -20.70
CA LYS A 86 11.42 12.47 -21.86
C LYS A 86 12.24 12.02 -23.06
N ALA A 87 11.68 11.16 -23.90
CA ALA A 87 12.25 10.85 -25.18
C ALA A 87 12.25 12.18 -25.95
N LEU A 88 13.39 12.86 -25.97
CA LEU A 88 13.68 13.83 -27.01
C LEU A 88 13.80 13.01 -28.29
N SER A 89 12.65 12.70 -28.90
CA SER A 89 12.61 12.16 -30.24
C SER A 89 13.30 13.17 -31.14
N ILE A 90 14.29 12.71 -31.90
CA ILE A 90 15.08 13.52 -32.85
C ILE A 90 14.16 14.32 -33.79
N THR A 91 12.95 13.82 -34.04
CA THR A 91 11.88 14.50 -34.78
C THR A 91 11.50 15.87 -34.20
N THR A 92 11.46 16.05 -32.88
CA THR A 92 11.08 17.32 -32.24
C THR A 92 12.11 18.42 -32.47
N ILE A 93 13.41 18.06 -32.52
CA ILE A 93 14.49 19.02 -32.79
C ILE A 93 14.46 19.45 -34.26
N LEU A 94 14.25 18.50 -35.19
CA LEU A 94 14.20 18.78 -36.63
C LEU A 94 12.98 19.61 -37.03
N TYR A 95 11.79 19.33 -36.48
CA TYR A 95 10.61 20.16 -36.72
C TYR A 95 10.77 21.58 -36.15
N GLY A 96 11.42 21.74 -34.99
CA GLY A 96 11.70 23.06 -34.40
C GLY A 96 12.65 23.93 -35.23
N LEU A 97 13.67 23.34 -35.86
CA LEU A 97 14.59 24.04 -36.77
C LEU A 97 13.93 24.42 -38.11
N SER A 98 13.07 23.56 -38.67
CA SER A 98 12.32 23.87 -39.90
C SER A 98 11.40 25.09 -39.73
N VAL A 99 10.64 25.13 -38.63
CA VAL A 99 9.72 26.25 -38.33
C VAL A 99 10.48 27.56 -38.04
N ALA A 100 11.71 27.49 -37.51
CA ALA A 100 12.55 28.67 -37.31
C ALA A 100 13.07 29.25 -38.63
N SER A 101 13.41 28.41 -39.62
CA SER A 101 13.88 28.85 -40.94
C SER A 101 12.77 29.45 -41.80
N GLU A 102 11.53 28.96 -41.70
CA GLU A 102 10.40 29.50 -42.48
C GLU A 102 9.98 30.90 -42.02
N LYS A 103 10.21 31.25 -40.75
CA LYS A 103 9.91 32.59 -40.22
C LYS A 103 10.98 33.64 -40.58
N SER A 104 12.22 33.22 -40.91
CA SER A 104 13.25 34.16 -41.37
C SER A 104 13.16 34.50 -42.85
N LEU A 105 12.47 33.67 -43.65
CA LEU A 105 12.27 33.89 -45.09
C LEU A 105 10.99 34.66 -45.45
N ASN A 106 10.05 34.81 -44.50
CA ASN A 106 8.79 35.56 -44.69
C ASN A 106 8.77 36.91 -43.95
N LYS A 107 9.94 37.55 -43.78
CA LYS A 107 10.06 38.93 -43.32
C LYS A 107 10.66 39.80 -44.41
#